data_AF-A0A7W0G3N5-F1
#
_entry.id   AF-A0A7W0G3N5-F1
#
_cell.length_a   1.000
_cell.length_b   1.000
_cell.length_c   1.000
_cell.angle_alpha   90.00
_cell.angle_beta   90.00
_cell.angle_gamma   90.00
#
_symmetry.space_group_name_H-M   'P 1'
#
loop_
_entity.id
_entity.type
_entity.pdbx_description
1 polymer ?
#
loop_
_entity_poly.entity_id
_entity_poly.type
_entity_poly.pdbx_seq_one_letter_code
_entity_poly.pdbx_strand_id
1 'polypeptide(L)' 'MSNKLLRDTGEALYGQLWQSALSRDLSVSDRTVRRWVAGSDDIPPGVALDLMRICQERTLLLDDLTERLRCISTAPT' A
#
# COMPACT_ATOMS: atom_id res chain seq x y z
N MET A 1 14.16 -0.42 -6.53
CA MET A 1 13.54 -1.07 -5.34
C MET A 1 13.55 -2.58 -5.54
N SER A 2 13.60 -3.41 -4.49
CA SER A 2 13.55 -4.87 -4.63
C SER A 2 12.13 -5.40 -4.78
N ASN A 3 11.96 -6.56 -5.44
CA ASN A 3 10.67 -7.23 -5.63
C ASN A 3 10.08 -7.70 -4.28
N LYS A 4 10.95 -8.05 -3.32
CA LYS A 4 10.55 -8.37 -1.95
C LYS A 4 9.94 -7.14 -1.25
N LEU A 5 10.58 -5.97 -1.32
CA LEU A 5 10.04 -4.77 -0.70
C LEU A 5 8.70 -4.36 -1.33
N LEU A 6 8.56 -4.46 -2.66
CA LEU A 6 7.28 -4.27 -3.36
C LEU A 6 6.18 -5.18 -2.78
N ARG A 7 6.50 -6.46 -2.59
CA ARG A 7 5.57 -7.45 -2.04
C ARG A 7 5.18 -7.12 -0.60
N ASP A 8 6.16 -6.89 0.27
CA ASP A 8 5.93 -6.61 1.69
C ASP A 8 5.08 -5.34 1.86
N THR A 9 5.35 -4.29 1.08
CA THR A 9 4.54 -3.06 1.08
C THR A 9 3.12 -3.28 0.56
N GLY A 10 2.97 -4.01 -0.56
CA GLY A 10 1.65 -4.31 -1.10
C GLY A 10 0.78 -5.13 -0.15
N GLU A 11 1.34 -6.20 0.42
CA GLU A 11 0.64 -7.06 1.39
C GLU A 11 0.24 -6.27 2.64
N ALA A 12 1.11 -5.38 3.14
CA ALA A 12 0.78 -4.51 4.27
C ALA A 12 -0.37 -3.52 3.97
N LEU A 13 -0.43 -2.97 2.75
CA LEU A 13 -1.43 -1.98 2.37
C LEU A 13 -2.82 -2.57 2.06
N TYR A 14 -2.87 -3.78 1.51
CA TYR A 14 -4.10 -4.32 0.89
C TYR A 14 -4.36 -5.81 1.21
N GLY A 15 -3.48 -6.49 1.94
CA GLY A 15 -3.63 -7.91 2.27
C GLY A 15 -3.55 -8.85 1.07
N GLN A 16 -4.37 -9.91 1.07
CA GLN A 16 -4.28 -11.00 0.08
C GLN A 16 -4.48 -10.54 -1.37
N LEU A 17 -5.26 -9.47 -1.61
CA LEU A 17 -5.59 -8.97 -2.95
C LEU A 17 -4.67 -7.83 -3.41
N TRP A 18 -3.47 -7.74 -2.83
CA TRP A 18 -2.62 -6.57 -3.01
C TRP A 18 -2.19 -6.28 -4.43
N GLN A 19 -1.93 -7.28 -5.27
CA GLN A 19 -1.44 -7.04 -6.63
C GLN A 19 -2.47 -6.28 -7.49
N SER A 20 -3.75 -6.67 -7.37
CA SER A 20 -4.86 -6.02 -8.09
C SER A 20 -5.31 -4.70 -7.47
N ALA A 21 -5.06 -4.49 -6.19
CA ALA A 21 -5.35 -3.22 -5.54
C ALA A 21 -4.26 -2.20 -5.85
N LEU A 22 -2.99 -2.61 -5.73
CA LEU A 22 -1.83 -1.79 -6.01
C LEU A 22 -1.74 -1.40 -7.49
N SER A 23 -2.12 -2.28 -8.43
CA SER A 23 -2.14 -1.95 -9.85
C SER A 23 -3.04 -0.75 -10.15
N ARG A 24 -4.20 -0.65 -9.47
CA ARG A 24 -5.14 0.47 -9.60
C ARG A 24 -4.53 1.76 -9.06
N ASP A 25 -3.93 1.72 -7.87
CA ASP A 25 -3.37 2.92 -7.24
C ASP A 25 -2.10 3.42 -7.97
N LEU A 26 -1.34 2.50 -8.59
CA LEU A 26 -0.20 2.85 -9.45
C LEU A 26 -0.61 3.15 -10.91
N SER A 27 -1.89 3.01 -11.26
CA SER A 27 -2.40 3.17 -12.63
C SER A 27 -1.65 2.33 -13.68
N VAL A 28 -1.31 1.08 -13.32
CA VAL A 28 -0.69 0.10 -14.22
C VAL A 28 -1.58 -1.15 -14.34
N SER A 29 -1.26 -2.04 -15.30
CA SER A 29 -1.98 -3.31 -15.40
C SER A 29 -1.60 -4.28 -14.27
N ASP A 30 -2.52 -5.16 -13.86
CA ASP A 30 -2.22 -6.28 -12.95
C ASP A 30 -1.05 -7.14 -13.45
N ARG A 31 -0.92 -7.28 -14.78
CA ARG A 31 0.17 -8.03 -15.41
C ARG A 31 1.53 -7.37 -15.17
N THR A 32 1.58 -6.04 -15.17
CA THR A 32 2.81 -5.28 -14.86
C THR A 32 3.27 -5.57 -13.44
N VAL A 33 2.37 -5.48 -12.46
CA VAL A 33 2.70 -5.78 -11.05
C VAL A 33 3.16 -7.22 -10.89
N ARG A 34 2.51 -8.19 -11.55
CA ARG A 34 2.93 -9.61 -11.53
C ARG A 34 4.34 -9.83 -12.07
N ARG A 35 4.72 -9.15 -13.16
CA ARG A 35 6.07 -9.25 -13.74
C ARG A 35 7.13 -8.66 -12.81
N TRP A 36 6.82 -7.53 -12.18
CA TRP A 36 7.67 -6.98 -11.13
C TRP A 36 7.83 -7.96 -9.98
N VAL A 37 6.77 -8.59 -9.49
CA VAL A 37 6.90 -9.59 -8.39
C VAL A 37 7.76 -10.78 -8.80
N ALA A 38 7.61 -11.26 -10.03
CA ALA A 38 8.38 -12.38 -10.56
C ALA A 38 9.83 -12.03 -10.90
N GLY A 39 10.22 -10.76 -10.82
CA GLY A 39 11.55 -10.29 -11.24
C GLY A 39 11.79 -10.39 -12.75
N SER A 40 10.73 -10.48 -13.55
CA SER A 40 10.82 -10.59 -15.01
C SER A 40 11.04 -9.23 -15.67
N ASP A 41 10.54 -8.15 -15.06
CA ASP A 41 10.74 -6.76 -15.48
C ASP A 41 11.30 -5.95 -14.31
N ASP A 42 12.15 -4.98 -14.60
CA ASP A 42 12.65 -4.02 -13.60
C ASP A 42 11.53 -3.12 -13.09
N ILE A 43 11.60 -2.78 -11.80
CA ILE A 43 10.67 -1.85 -11.15
C ILE A 43 11.15 -0.42 -11.42
N PRO A 44 10.33 0.45 -12.06
CA PRO A 44 10.69 1.84 -12.28
C PRO A 44 11.00 2.56 -10.95
N PRO A 45 12.01 3.45 -10.91
CA PRO A 45 12.38 4.15 -9.68
C PRO A 45 11.21 4.94 -9.06
N GLY A 46 10.32 5.49 -9.90
CA GLY A 46 9.13 6.24 -9.47
C GLY A 46 8.16 5.45 -8.60
N VAL A 47 8.09 4.12 -8.77
CA VAL A 47 7.18 3.27 -7.98
C VAL A 47 7.50 3.34 -6.48
N ALA A 48 8.77 3.53 -6.11
CA ALA A 48 9.13 3.72 -4.71
C ALA A 48 8.52 5.01 -4.13
N LEU A 49 8.51 6.10 -4.91
CA LEU A 49 7.89 7.37 -4.51
C LEU A 49 6.37 7.25 -4.42
N ASP A 50 5.76 6.57 -5.38
CA ASP A 50 4.31 6.32 -5.37
C ASP A 50 3.90 5.49 -4.16
N LEU A 51 4.64 4.42 -3.83
CA LEU A 51 4.38 3.60 -2.64
C LEU A 51 4.58 4.41 -1.35
N MET A 52 5.62 5.25 -1.27
CA MET A 52 5.81 6.13 -0.12
C MET A 52 4.62 7.05 0.08
N ARG A 53 4.11 7.67 -1.00
CA ARG A 53 2.92 8.53 -0.97
C ARG A 53 1.69 7.75 -0.48
N ILE A 54 1.41 6.57 -1.05
CA ILE A 54 0.27 5.73 -0.67
C ILE A 54 0.35 5.32 0.81
N CYS A 55 1.53 4.94 1.29
CA CYS A 55 1.75 4.62 2.70
C CYS A 55 1.45 5.82 3.60
N GLN A 56 1.94 7.01 3.27
CA GLN A 56 1.70 8.23 4.05
C GLN A 56 0.21 8.60 4.10
N GLU A 57 -0.48 8.54 2.96
CA GLU A 57 -1.92 8.76 2.88
C GLU A 57 -2.70 7.78 3.77
N ARG A 58 -2.29 6.50 3.78
CA ARG A 58 -2.90 5.49 4.63
C ARG A 58 -2.61 5.71 6.11
N THR A 59 -1.40 6.09 6.48
CA THR A 59 -1.03 6.41 7.86
C THR A 59 -1.88 7.57 8.38
N LEU A 60 -2.00 8.67 7.64
CA LEU A 60 -2.83 9.82 8.05
C LEU A 60 -4.29 9.42 8.28
N LEU A 61 -4.86 8.59 7.40
CA LEU A 61 -6.22 8.09 7.56
C LEU A 61 -6.36 7.18 8.78
N LEU A 62 -5.39 6.29 9.03
CA LEU A 62 -5.41 5.40 10.18
C LEU A 62 -5.23 6.16 11.50
N ASP A 63 -4.43 7.22 11.50
CA ASP A 63 -4.24 8.09 12.67
C ASP A 63 -5.54 8.84 13.03
N ASP A 64 -6.23 9.42 12.03
CA ASP A 64 -7.57 10.03 12.22
C ASP A 64 -8.57 9.03 12.81
N LEU A 65 -8.65 7.83 12.22
CA LEU A 65 -9.55 6.78 12.69
C LEU A 65 -9.20 6.33 14.11
N THR A 66 -7.91 6.23 14.44
CA THR A 66 -7.45 5.87 15.77
C THR A 66 -7.86 6.91 16.80
N GLU A 67 -7.74 8.20 16.48
CA GLU A 67 -8.20 9.29 17.36
C GLU A 67 -9.71 9.21 17.60
N ARG A 68 -10.50 9.07 16.52
CA ARG A 68 -11.97 9.00 16.60
C ARG A 68 -12.44 7.81 17.42
N LEU A 69 -11.81 6.64 17.24
CA LEU A 69 -12.09 5.44 18.03
C LEU A 69 -11.72 5.65 19.51
N ARG A 70 -10.60 6.32 19.80
CA ARG A 70 -10.18 6.64 21.16
C ARG A 70 -11.22 7.51 21.87
N CYS A 71 -11.67 8.60 21.23
CA CYS A 71 -12.67 9.49 21.80
C CYS A 71 -13.96 8.75 22.18
N ILE A 72 -14.43 7.83 21.34
CA ILE A 72 -15.62 7.02 21.62
C ILE A 72 -15.36 6.05 22.78
N SER A 73 -14.19 5.41 22.84
CA SER A 73 -13.86 4.43 23.89
C SER A 73 -13.71 5.04 25.29
N THR A 74 -13.37 6.34 25.39
CA THR A 74 -13.14 7.04 26.67
C THR A 74 -14.35 7.83 27.18
N ALA A 75 -15.48 7.81 26.46
CA ALA A 75 -16.69 8.51 26.90
C ALA A 75 -17.29 7.82 28.14
N PRO A 76 -17.65 8.55 29.22
CA PRO A 76 -18.31 7.96 30.37
C PRO A 76 -19.69 7.43 29.96
N THR A 77 -19.95 6.17 30.31
CA THR A 77 -21.25 5.49 30.15
C THR A 77 -22.36 6.23 30.88
#